data_AF-U6DIR1-F1
#
_entry.id   AF-U6DIR1-F1
#
_cell.length_a   1.000
_cell.length_b   1.000
_cell.length_c   1.000
_cell.angle_alpha   90.00
_cell.angle_beta   90.00
_cell.angle_gamma   90.00
#
_symmetry.space_group_name_H-M   'P 1'
#
loop_
_entity.id
_entity.type
_entity.pdbx_description
1 polymer ?
#
loop_
_entity_poly.entity_id
_entity_poly.type
_entity_poly.pdbx_seq_one_letter_code
_entity_poly.pdbx_strand_id
1 'polypeptide(L)'
;TPDPGPPAGGDAFAPFFASFLPLLLCKTKQGCTVAEKSFAVGTLAESIQGLGGASAQFVSRLLPVLLSTAREADPEVRSNAVFGLGVLAEHGGRPAQEYFPKLLGLLLPLLARERHDRVRDNICGALARLLMASPTRKPEPQVLAALLHALPLKEDLEEWVTIGHLFSFLYQSSPDQVVDVAPELLRICSLILAENKIPPDTKATLLLLLTFLARQHTDSFHSALGSLPGDKAQELQAALGLT
;
A
#
# COMPACT_ATOMS: atom_id res chain seq x y z
N THR A 1 37.73 6.55 5.86
CA THR A 1 36.61 7.51 5.89
C THR A 1 35.72 7.15 7.07
N PRO A 2 35.30 8.09 7.93
CA PRO A 2 34.35 7.76 8.97
C PRO A 2 33.00 7.45 8.33
N ASP A 3 32.35 6.41 8.82
CA ASP A 3 31.01 5.95 8.45
C ASP A 3 30.01 7.10 8.65
N PRO A 4 29.19 7.48 7.65
CA PRO A 4 28.12 8.43 7.90
C PRO A 4 27.13 7.74 8.84
N GLY A 5 27.01 8.23 10.08
CA GLY A 5 26.01 7.73 11.03
C GLY A 5 24.60 7.72 10.42
N PRO A 6 23.63 7.01 11.05
CA PRO A 6 22.28 6.89 10.52
C PRO A 6 21.71 8.30 10.27
N PRO A 7 20.90 8.48 9.21
CA PRO A 7 20.45 9.81 8.83
C PRO A 7 19.73 10.45 10.01
N ALA A 8 20.25 11.57 10.48
CA ALA A 8 19.63 12.40 11.50
C ALA A 8 18.34 13.09 10.98
N GLY A 9 17.60 12.47 10.04
CA GLY A 9 16.70 13.16 9.13
C GLY A 9 15.38 13.61 9.76
N GLY A 10 14.64 12.70 10.41
CA GLY A 10 13.30 12.99 10.90
C GLY A 10 13.25 13.83 12.18
N ASP A 11 13.96 13.39 13.22
CA ASP A 11 13.94 14.05 14.53
C ASP A 11 14.55 15.45 14.48
N ALA A 12 15.62 15.65 13.69
CA ALA A 12 16.22 16.97 13.51
C ALA A 12 15.34 17.89 12.65
N PHE A 13 14.57 17.34 11.70
CA PHE A 13 13.67 18.11 10.86
C PHE A 13 12.34 18.47 11.54
N ALA A 14 11.88 17.67 12.50
CA ALA A 14 10.57 17.84 13.14
C ALA A 14 10.28 19.26 13.68
N PRO A 15 11.22 19.97 14.34
CA PRO A 15 10.96 21.35 14.78
C PRO A 15 10.71 22.32 13.62
N PHE A 16 11.41 22.13 12.50
CA PHE A 16 11.22 22.92 11.29
C PHE A 16 9.87 22.59 10.64
N PHE A 17 9.55 21.31 10.50
CA PHE A 17 8.25 20.88 9.99
C PHE A 17 7.10 21.44 10.82
N ALA A 18 7.21 21.44 12.16
CA ALA A 18 6.21 22.03 13.04
C ALA A 18 5.95 23.52 12.74
N SER A 19 7.00 24.25 12.31
CA SER A 19 6.92 25.67 11.95
C SER A 19 6.25 25.91 10.60
N PHE A 20 6.48 25.03 9.62
CA PHE A 20 5.89 25.15 8.27
C PHE A 20 4.51 24.50 8.15
N LEU A 21 4.17 23.56 9.04
CA LEU A 21 2.92 22.80 8.99
C LEU A 21 1.68 23.72 8.87
N PRO A 22 1.50 24.80 9.66
CA PRO A 22 0.34 25.69 9.51
C PRO A 22 0.22 26.34 8.12
N LEU A 23 1.34 26.61 7.45
CA LEU A 23 1.37 27.20 6.11
C LEU A 23 0.90 26.19 5.06
N LEU A 24 1.29 24.91 5.18
CA LEU A 24 0.78 23.84 4.32
C LEU A 24 -0.70 23.58 4.59
N LEU A 25 -1.11 23.54 5.86
CA LEU A 25 -2.52 23.32 6.23
C LEU A 25 -3.44 24.46 5.75
N CYS A 26 -2.95 25.68 5.61
CA CYS A 26 -3.78 26.77 5.09
C CYS A 26 -4.15 26.56 3.62
N LYS A 27 -3.33 25.83 2.86
CA LYS A 27 -3.50 25.52 1.44
C LYS A 27 -4.36 24.29 1.16
N THR A 28 -4.82 23.58 2.19
CA THR A 28 -5.76 22.44 2.05
C THR A 28 -7.22 22.84 2.29
N LYS A 29 -7.49 24.12 2.58
CA LYS A 29 -8.84 24.62 2.89
C LYS A 29 -9.74 24.62 1.66
N GLN A 30 -11.06 24.53 1.88
CA GLN A 30 -12.06 24.44 0.81
C GLN A 30 -11.99 25.55 -0.24
N GLY A 31 -11.63 26.78 0.15
CA GLY A 31 -11.50 27.93 -0.76
C GLY A 31 -10.23 27.96 -1.59
N CYS A 32 -9.29 27.03 -1.41
CA CYS A 32 -8.07 26.95 -2.21
C CYS A 32 -8.33 26.25 -3.56
N THR A 33 -7.47 26.54 -4.54
CA THR A 33 -7.51 25.89 -5.84
C THR A 33 -7.14 24.41 -5.73
N VAL A 34 -7.55 23.61 -6.73
CA VAL A 34 -7.17 22.19 -6.83
C VAL A 34 -5.64 22.02 -6.79
N ALA A 35 -4.91 22.86 -7.54
CA ALA A 35 -3.45 22.80 -7.58
C ALA A 35 -2.81 23.10 -6.21
N GLU A 36 -3.30 24.11 -5.49
CA GLU A 36 -2.83 24.40 -4.13
C GLU A 36 -3.10 23.24 -3.17
N LYS A 37 -4.31 22.66 -3.22
CA LYS A 37 -4.67 21.52 -2.38
C LYS A 37 -3.81 20.31 -2.71
N SER A 38 -3.67 19.96 -4.00
CA SER A 38 -2.89 18.82 -4.48
C SER A 38 -1.43 18.94 -4.02
N PHE A 39 -0.81 20.08 -4.29
CA PHE A 39 0.58 20.35 -3.92
C PHE A 39 0.80 20.29 -2.41
N ALA A 40 -0.06 20.93 -1.63
CA ALA A 40 0.06 20.95 -0.18
C ALA A 40 -0.11 19.54 0.42
N VAL A 41 -1.09 18.77 -0.05
CA VAL A 41 -1.32 17.39 0.43
C VAL A 41 -0.17 16.47 0.03
N GLY A 42 0.32 16.55 -1.21
CA GLY A 42 1.49 15.79 -1.67
C GLY A 42 2.73 16.11 -0.83
N THR A 43 3.00 17.39 -0.60
CA THR A 43 4.13 17.84 0.23
C THR A 43 4.01 17.33 1.67
N LEU A 44 2.79 17.30 2.24
CA LEU A 44 2.56 16.72 3.56
C LEU A 44 2.86 15.22 3.58
N ALA A 45 2.43 14.48 2.56
CA ALA A 45 2.68 13.04 2.45
C ALA A 45 4.19 12.72 2.35
N GLU A 46 4.91 13.40 1.46
CA GLU A 46 6.37 13.27 1.33
C GLU A 46 7.10 13.66 2.63
N SER A 47 6.62 14.72 3.30
CA SER A 47 7.18 15.12 4.60
C SER A 47 6.98 14.06 5.67
N ILE A 48 5.83 13.37 5.70
CA ILE A 48 5.59 12.24 6.62
C ILE A 48 6.60 11.12 6.36
N GLN A 49 6.83 10.78 5.10
CA GLN A 49 7.80 9.77 4.70
C GLN A 49 9.23 10.16 5.12
N GLY A 50 9.63 11.41 4.87
CA GLY A 50 10.95 11.93 5.28
C GLY A 50 11.13 12.05 6.80
N LEU A 51 10.05 12.32 7.54
CA LEU A 51 10.06 12.34 9.01
C LEU A 51 10.19 10.94 9.62
N GLY A 52 9.71 9.90 8.92
CA GLY A 52 9.67 8.53 9.45
C GLY A 52 8.98 8.49 10.82
N GLY A 53 9.58 7.82 11.80
CA GLY A 53 9.01 7.68 13.15
C GLY A 53 8.73 9.01 13.87
N ALA A 54 9.44 10.09 13.53
CA ALA A 54 9.20 11.42 14.08
C ALA A 54 7.82 11.98 13.71
N SER A 55 7.18 11.44 12.67
CA SER A 55 5.83 11.82 12.23
C SER A 55 4.75 11.54 13.28
N ALA A 56 5.01 10.63 14.24
CA ALA A 56 4.09 10.26 15.31
C ALA A 56 3.54 11.47 16.10
N GLN A 57 4.37 12.51 16.33
CA GLN A 57 3.98 13.73 17.04
C GLN A 57 3.03 14.65 16.24
N PHE A 58 2.83 14.38 14.96
CA PHE A 58 1.99 15.18 14.06
C PHE A 58 0.69 14.47 13.66
N VAL A 59 0.49 13.20 14.02
CA VAL A 59 -0.67 12.40 13.61
C VAL A 59 -2.00 13.11 13.91
N SER A 60 -2.18 13.64 15.13
CA SER A 60 -3.43 14.32 15.52
C SER A 60 -3.75 15.56 14.69
N ARG A 61 -2.74 16.20 14.09
CA ARG A 61 -2.88 17.39 13.24
C ARG A 61 -3.02 17.04 11.76
N LEU A 62 -2.34 15.99 11.30
CA LEU A 62 -2.31 15.58 9.90
C LEU A 62 -3.53 14.74 9.51
N LEU A 63 -3.95 13.83 10.39
CA LEU A 63 -5.01 12.87 10.10
C LEU A 63 -6.34 13.56 9.71
N PRO A 64 -6.85 14.59 10.43
CA PRO A 64 -8.11 15.23 10.05
C PRO A 64 -8.06 15.86 8.64
N VAL A 65 -6.89 16.39 8.26
CA VAL A 65 -6.68 17.04 6.97
C VAL A 65 -6.69 16.00 5.86
N LEU A 66 -5.92 14.93 6.00
CA LEU A 66 -5.87 13.83 5.02
C LEU A 66 -7.23 13.13 4.86
N LEU A 67 -7.96 12.92 5.96
CA LEU A 67 -9.32 12.36 5.91
C LEU A 67 -10.31 13.28 5.17
N SER A 68 -10.14 14.59 5.31
CA SER A 68 -10.97 15.57 4.60
C SER A 68 -10.61 15.63 3.11
N THR A 69 -9.33 15.68 2.77
CA THR A 69 -8.87 15.81 1.37
C THR A 69 -9.04 14.52 0.57
N ALA A 70 -9.06 13.35 1.22
CA ALA A 70 -9.44 12.08 0.59
C ALA A 70 -10.90 12.04 0.09
N ARG A 71 -11.71 13.06 0.42
CA ARG A 71 -13.11 13.23 -0.04
C ARG A 71 -13.28 14.34 -1.08
N GLU A 72 -12.19 14.97 -1.52
CA GLU A 72 -12.24 16.01 -2.54
C GLU A 72 -12.74 15.47 -3.88
N ALA A 73 -13.33 16.36 -4.69
CA ALA A 73 -13.88 16.00 -5.99
C ALA A 73 -12.77 15.67 -7.01
N ASP A 74 -11.62 16.32 -6.88
CA ASP A 74 -10.49 16.13 -7.76
C ASP A 74 -9.72 14.83 -7.43
N PRO A 75 -9.45 13.95 -8.42
CA PRO A 75 -8.78 12.68 -8.20
C PRO A 75 -7.30 12.82 -7.81
N GLU A 76 -6.60 13.89 -8.23
CA GLU A 76 -5.20 14.10 -7.87
C GLU A 76 -5.08 14.43 -6.38
N VAL A 77 -5.96 15.32 -5.89
CA VAL A 77 -6.04 15.63 -4.45
C VAL A 77 -6.39 14.38 -3.64
N ARG A 78 -7.32 13.54 -4.11
CA ARG A 78 -7.66 12.27 -3.44
C ARG A 78 -6.49 11.30 -3.44
N SER A 79 -5.81 11.12 -4.58
CA SER A 79 -4.65 10.23 -4.72
C SER A 79 -3.54 10.61 -3.73
N ASN A 80 -3.18 11.90 -3.66
CA ASN A 80 -2.19 12.39 -2.70
C ASN A 80 -2.65 12.21 -1.25
N ALA A 81 -3.94 12.44 -0.97
CA ALA A 81 -4.48 12.27 0.38
C ALA A 81 -4.47 10.80 0.83
N VAL A 82 -4.88 9.89 -0.05
CA VAL A 82 -4.87 8.44 0.23
C VAL A 82 -3.44 7.93 0.41
N PHE A 83 -2.51 8.33 -0.44
CA PHE A 83 -1.09 8.05 -0.26
C PHE A 83 -0.61 8.57 1.10
N GLY A 84 -0.94 9.82 1.43
CA GLY A 84 -0.71 10.45 2.73
C GLY A 84 -1.23 9.65 3.92
N LEU A 85 -2.45 9.09 3.82
CA LEU A 85 -3.02 8.22 4.86
C LEU A 85 -2.22 6.92 5.02
N GLY A 86 -1.77 6.33 3.90
CA GLY A 86 -0.90 5.15 3.89
C GLY A 86 0.43 5.39 4.57
N VAL A 87 1.16 6.43 4.18
CA VAL A 87 2.45 6.78 4.80
C VAL A 87 2.30 7.21 6.25
N LEU A 88 1.20 7.86 6.63
CA LEU A 88 0.92 8.20 8.03
C LEU A 88 0.65 6.93 8.87
N ALA A 89 0.00 5.92 8.31
CA ALA A 89 -0.18 4.63 8.97
C ALA A 89 1.13 3.87 9.14
N GLU A 90 2.01 3.92 8.15
CA GLU A 90 3.34 3.30 8.17
C GLU A 90 4.28 3.95 9.19
N HIS A 91 4.35 5.29 9.20
CA HIS A 91 5.36 6.02 9.96
C HIS A 91 4.86 6.63 11.27
N GLY A 92 3.55 6.82 11.43
CA GLY A 92 2.96 7.52 12.57
C GLY A 92 2.91 6.71 13.87
N GLY A 93 3.38 5.45 13.86
CA GLY A 93 3.54 4.62 15.04
C GLY A 93 2.25 4.42 15.84
N ARG A 94 2.36 4.29 17.18
CA ARG A 94 1.20 4.07 18.07
C ARG A 94 0.10 5.13 17.91
N PRO A 95 0.40 6.44 17.83
CA PRO A 95 -0.64 7.44 17.59
C PRO A 95 -1.45 7.20 16.32
N ALA A 96 -0.84 6.70 15.23
CA ALA A 96 -1.57 6.38 14.01
C ALA A 96 -2.40 5.08 14.14
N GLN A 97 -1.87 4.08 14.86
CA GLN A 97 -2.53 2.78 15.07
C GLN A 97 -3.92 2.91 15.71
N GLU A 98 -4.12 3.88 16.61
CA GLU A 98 -5.43 4.16 17.22
C GLU A 98 -6.53 4.48 16.18
N TYR A 99 -6.14 4.92 14.98
CA TYR A 99 -7.06 5.31 13.92
C TYR A 99 -7.21 4.27 12.82
N PHE A 100 -6.55 3.11 12.90
CA PHE A 100 -6.62 2.09 11.85
C PHE A 100 -8.06 1.64 11.53
N PRO A 101 -8.95 1.38 12.50
CA PRO A 101 -10.35 1.06 12.19
C PRO A 101 -11.05 2.16 11.39
N LYS A 102 -10.76 3.43 11.69
CA LYS A 102 -11.32 4.59 10.97
C LYS A 102 -10.76 4.70 9.55
N LEU A 103 -9.47 4.44 9.38
CA LEU A 103 -8.81 4.42 8.07
C LEU A 103 -9.39 3.33 7.17
N LEU A 104 -9.53 2.11 7.69
CA LEU A 104 -10.15 0.99 6.96
C LEU A 104 -11.62 1.30 6.61
N GLY A 105 -12.37 1.88 7.56
CA GLY A 105 -13.75 2.32 7.33
C GLY A 105 -13.91 3.42 6.27
N LEU A 106 -12.84 4.13 5.91
CA LEU A 106 -12.82 5.07 4.78
C LEU A 106 -12.33 4.40 3.50
N LEU A 107 -11.21 3.67 3.55
CA LEU A 107 -10.49 3.16 2.39
C LEU A 107 -11.22 2.02 1.69
N LEU A 108 -11.82 1.07 2.43
CA LEU A 108 -12.53 -0.06 1.81
C LEU A 108 -13.76 0.38 1.00
N PRO A 109 -14.68 1.22 1.54
CA PRO A 109 -15.78 1.73 0.72
C PRO A 109 -15.29 2.60 -0.43
N LEU A 110 -14.18 3.33 -0.27
CA LEU A 110 -13.60 4.12 -1.34
C LEU A 110 -13.08 3.23 -2.48
N LEU A 111 -12.38 2.14 -2.17
CA LEU A 111 -11.88 1.19 -3.16
C LEU A 111 -12.99 0.59 -4.03
N ALA A 112 -14.15 0.32 -3.42
CA ALA A 112 -15.30 -0.26 -4.11
C ALA A 112 -15.99 0.72 -5.08
N ARG A 113 -15.99 2.02 -4.79
CA ARG A 113 -16.71 3.04 -5.57
C ARG A 113 -15.83 3.91 -6.48
N GLU A 114 -14.53 3.98 -6.19
CA GLU A 114 -13.58 4.80 -6.94
C GLU A 114 -13.35 4.24 -8.34
N ARG A 115 -13.32 5.15 -9.32
CA ARG A 115 -13.20 4.85 -10.75
C ARG A 115 -11.91 5.36 -11.38
N HIS A 116 -11.22 6.29 -10.71
CA HIS A 116 -9.93 6.78 -11.18
C HIS A 116 -8.83 5.80 -10.79
N ASP A 117 -8.15 5.26 -11.80
CA ASP A 117 -7.19 4.17 -11.62
C ASP A 117 -6.01 4.57 -10.72
N ARG A 118 -5.42 5.75 -10.89
CA ARG A 118 -4.39 6.25 -9.95
C ARG A 118 -4.84 6.30 -8.50
N VAL A 119 -6.09 6.71 -8.23
CA VAL A 119 -6.60 6.74 -6.86
C VAL A 119 -6.75 5.32 -6.32
N ARG A 120 -7.27 4.39 -7.13
CA ARG A 120 -7.38 2.97 -6.75
C ARG A 120 -6.03 2.35 -6.44
N ASP A 121 -5.01 2.67 -7.22
CA ASP A 121 -3.66 2.18 -7.02
C ASP A 121 -3.09 2.66 -5.67
N ASN A 122 -3.25 3.94 -5.36
CA ASN A 122 -2.80 4.51 -4.09
C ASN A 122 -3.62 3.96 -2.91
N ILE A 123 -4.90 3.61 -3.10
CA ILE A 123 -5.67 2.90 -2.06
C ILE A 123 -5.06 1.52 -1.79
N CYS A 124 -4.66 0.78 -2.83
CA CYS A 124 -3.99 -0.50 -2.66
C CYS A 124 -2.67 -0.34 -1.89
N GLY A 125 -1.87 0.67 -2.24
CA GLY A 125 -0.64 1.03 -1.52
C GLY A 125 -0.89 1.42 -0.06
N ALA A 126 -1.94 2.19 0.22
CA ALA A 126 -2.29 2.60 1.58
C ALA A 126 -2.78 1.42 2.44
N LEU A 127 -3.61 0.54 1.86
CA LEU A 127 -4.06 -0.68 2.53
C LEU A 127 -2.88 -1.62 2.81
N ALA A 128 -1.93 -1.78 1.87
CA ALA A 128 -0.73 -2.58 2.09
C ALA A 128 0.09 -2.06 3.29
N ARG A 129 0.32 -0.75 3.37
CA ARG A 129 1.00 -0.11 4.51
C ARG A 129 0.27 -0.33 5.83
N LEU A 130 -1.05 -0.17 5.85
CA LEU A 130 -1.89 -0.45 7.03
C LEU A 130 -1.78 -1.90 7.50
N LEU A 131 -1.86 -2.86 6.58
CA LEU A 131 -1.75 -4.29 6.89
C LEU A 131 -0.39 -4.64 7.51
N MET A 132 0.69 -4.10 6.94
CA MET A 132 2.06 -4.33 7.44
C MET A 132 2.34 -3.62 8.77
N ALA A 133 1.74 -2.45 8.99
CA ALA A 133 1.90 -1.67 10.23
C ALA A 133 1.02 -2.17 11.39
N SER A 134 0.13 -3.14 11.14
CA SER A 134 -0.78 -3.69 12.15
C SER A 134 -0.01 -4.41 13.27
N PRO A 135 -0.30 -4.12 14.55
CA PRO A 135 0.43 -4.70 15.68
C PRO A 135 0.23 -6.22 15.81
N THR A 136 -0.87 -6.77 15.29
CA THR A 136 -1.15 -8.21 15.34
C THR A 136 -0.29 -9.03 14.37
N ARG A 137 0.40 -8.37 13.43
CA ARG A 137 1.15 -8.98 12.33
C ARG A 137 0.38 -9.99 11.47
N LYS A 138 -0.95 -10.02 11.63
CA LYS A 138 -1.88 -10.84 10.86
C LYS A 138 -2.88 -9.92 10.20
N PRO A 139 -2.82 -9.77 8.86
CA PRO A 139 -3.78 -8.98 8.10
C PRO A 139 -5.22 -9.39 8.39
N GLU A 140 -6.14 -8.44 8.36
CA GLU A 140 -7.55 -8.80 8.38
C GLU A 140 -7.92 -9.47 7.04
N PRO A 141 -8.52 -10.69 7.03
CA PRO A 141 -8.77 -11.42 5.78
C PRO A 141 -9.60 -10.65 4.75
N GLN A 142 -10.61 -9.91 5.19
CA GLN A 142 -11.49 -9.14 4.28
C GLN A 142 -10.73 -7.98 3.61
N VAL A 143 -9.86 -7.30 4.38
CA VAL A 143 -9.01 -6.22 3.86
C VAL A 143 -8.01 -6.77 2.84
N LEU A 144 -7.36 -7.89 3.15
CA LEU A 144 -6.42 -8.53 2.25
C LEU A 144 -7.10 -8.98 0.95
N ALA A 145 -8.26 -9.65 1.05
CA ALA A 145 -9.01 -10.09 -0.11
C ALA A 145 -9.45 -8.91 -1.00
N ALA A 146 -9.96 -7.82 -0.40
CA ALA A 146 -10.35 -6.62 -1.14
C ALA A 146 -9.18 -5.96 -1.87
N LEU A 147 -8.01 -5.89 -1.22
CA LEU A 147 -6.77 -5.38 -1.83
C LEU A 147 -6.36 -6.25 -3.03
N LEU A 148 -6.25 -7.58 -2.84
CA LEU A 148 -5.81 -8.48 -3.90
C LEU A 148 -6.78 -8.49 -5.08
N HIS A 149 -8.08 -8.41 -4.81
CA HIS A 149 -9.10 -8.30 -5.86
C HIS A 149 -8.95 -7.03 -6.71
N ALA A 150 -8.50 -5.92 -6.10
CA ALA A 150 -8.30 -4.66 -6.81
C ALA A 150 -7.06 -4.62 -7.71
N LEU A 151 -6.10 -5.54 -7.51
CA LEU A 151 -4.89 -5.67 -8.35
C LEU A 151 -5.22 -6.31 -9.71
N PRO A 152 -4.45 -6.02 -10.78
CA PRO A 152 -3.18 -5.27 -10.80
C PRO A 152 -3.35 -3.74 -10.78
N LEU A 153 -2.30 -3.04 -10.34
CA LEU A 153 -2.19 -1.58 -10.46
C LEU A 153 -2.07 -1.15 -11.92
N LYS A 154 -2.53 0.05 -12.26
CA LYS A 154 -2.70 0.49 -13.65
C LYS A 154 -1.97 1.78 -14.02
N GLU A 155 -2.03 2.79 -13.16
CA GLU A 155 -1.45 4.12 -13.36
C GLU A 155 -0.28 4.40 -12.41
N ASP A 156 -0.46 4.23 -11.09
CA ASP A 156 0.60 4.48 -10.10
C ASP A 156 1.45 3.22 -9.84
N LEU A 157 2.37 2.96 -10.76
CA LEU A 157 3.18 1.75 -10.74
C LEU A 157 4.27 1.75 -9.66
N GLU A 158 4.57 2.90 -9.04
CA GLU A 158 5.53 2.97 -7.94
C GLU A 158 5.04 2.17 -6.72
N GLU A 159 3.71 2.08 -6.54
CA GLU A 159 3.10 1.30 -5.46
C GLU A 159 3.32 -0.22 -5.60
N TRP A 160 3.79 -0.72 -6.74
CA TRP A 160 4.18 -2.14 -6.86
C TRP A 160 5.31 -2.53 -5.90
N VAL A 161 6.18 -1.60 -5.54
CA VAL A 161 7.22 -1.83 -4.53
C VAL A 161 6.57 -2.12 -3.18
N THR A 162 5.58 -1.32 -2.79
CA THR A 162 4.79 -1.52 -1.56
C THR A 162 4.03 -2.85 -1.58
N ILE A 163 3.44 -3.21 -2.71
CA ILE A 163 2.75 -4.51 -2.87
C ILE A 163 3.73 -5.68 -2.76
N GLY A 164 4.94 -5.56 -3.30
CA GLY A 164 6.02 -6.55 -3.13
C GLY A 164 6.42 -6.71 -1.66
N HIS A 165 6.54 -5.59 -0.91
CA HIS A 165 6.76 -5.63 0.53
C HIS A 165 5.62 -6.35 1.27
N LEU A 166 4.36 -6.13 0.88
CA LEU A 166 3.22 -6.86 1.44
C LEU A 166 3.33 -8.37 1.17
N PHE A 167 3.72 -8.80 -0.03
CA PHE A 167 3.91 -10.22 -0.33
C PHE A 167 5.01 -10.85 0.55
N SER A 168 6.14 -10.15 0.68
CA SER A 168 7.23 -10.58 1.58
C SER A 168 6.76 -10.66 3.03
N PHE A 169 6.00 -9.66 3.49
CA PHE A 169 5.43 -9.62 4.83
C PHE A 169 4.47 -10.79 5.10
N LEU A 170 3.59 -11.13 4.14
CA LEU A 170 2.67 -12.26 4.25
C LEU A 170 3.43 -13.57 4.41
N TYR A 171 4.47 -13.79 3.60
CA TYR A 171 5.31 -14.97 3.69
C TYR A 171 6.00 -15.11 5.05
N GLN A 172 6.52 -14.00 5.59
CA GLN A 172 7.26 -14.01 6.84
C GLN A 172 6.37 -14.10 8.09
N SER A 173 5.18 -13.48 8.06
CA SER A 173 4.37 -13.28 9.26
C SER A 173 3.16 -14.21 9.34
N SER A 174 2.56 -14.59 8.22
CA SER A 174 1.31 -15.38 8.19
C SER A 174 1.13 -16.13 6.87
N PRO A 175 2.05 -17.04 6.49
CA PRO A 175 2.02 -17.70 5.19
C PRO A 175 0.75 -18.53 4.98
N ASP A 176 0.21 -19.18 6.02
CA ASP A 176 -1.02 -19.97 5.89
C ASP A 176 -2.26 -19.13 5.58
N GLN A 177 -2.24 -17.81 5.85
CA GLN A 177 -3.36 -16.93 5.49
C GLN A 177 -3.52 -16.76 3.98
N VAL A 178 -2.46 -17.03 3.20
CA VAL A 178 -2.52 -16.85 1.74
C VAL A 178 -3.26 -17.99 1.03
N VAL A 179 -3.57 -19.08 1.73
CA VAL A 179 -4.28 -20.24 1.18
C VAL A 179 -5.68 -19.85 0.68
N ASP A 180 -6.42 -19.09 1.49
CA ASP A 180 -7.80 -18.68 1.16
C ASP A 180 -7.85 -17.67 -0.01
N VAL A 181 -6.74 -16.99 -0.28
CA VAL A 181 -6.61 -15.99 -1.36
C VAL A 181 -5.71 -16.49 -2.50
N ALA A 182 -5.39 -17.78 -2.54
CA ALA A 182 -4.58 -18.39 -3.59
C ALA A 182 -5.09 -18.06 -5.01
N PRO A 183 -6.40 -18.14 -5.32
CA PRO A 183 -6.90 -17.79 -6.66
C PRO A 183 -6.53 -16.38 -7.10
N GLU A 184 -6.61 -15.39 -6.20
CA GLU A 184 -6.25 -14.01 -6.51
C GLU A 184 -4.74 -13.85 -6.72
N LEU A 185 -3.90 -14.52 -5.92
CA LEU A 185 -2.45 -14.49 -6.09
C LEU A 185 -2.01 -15.10 -7.43
N LEU A 186 -2.60 -16.24 -7.82
CA LEU A 186 -2.33 -16.87 -9.11
C LEU A 186 -2.83 -15.98 -10.27
N ARG A 187 -4.03 -15.40 -10.14
CA ARG A 187 -4.57 -14.44 -11.13
C ARG A 187 -3.63 -13.26 -11.31
N ILE A 188 -3.21 -12.61 -10.23
CA ILE A 188 -2.29 -11.46 -10.28
C ILE A 188 -1.00 -11.89 -10.98
N CYS A 189 -0.38 -13.00 -10.56
CA CYS A 189 0.87 -13.46 -11.15
C CYS A 189 0.74 -13.70 -12.65
N SER A 190 -0.35 -14.34 -13.09
CA SER A 190 -0.61 -14.61 -14.53
C SER A 190 -0.71 -13.33 -15.38
N LEU A 191 -1.13 -12.22 -14.76
CA LEU A 191 -1.30 -10.92 -15.42
C LEU A 191 0.00 -10.11 -15.42
N ILE A 192 0.86 -10.26 -14.40
CA ILE A 192 2.05 -9.40 -14.23
C ILE A 192 3.36 -10.07 -14.62
N LEU A 193 3.40 -11.40 -14.79
CA LEU A 193 4.64 -12.15 -14.98
C LEU A 193 5.42 -11.68 -16.22
N ALA A 194 4.74 -11.48 -17.34
CA ALA A 194 5.34 -11.01 -18.59
C ALA A 194 5.59 -9.49 -18.65
N GLU A 195 5.09 -8.71 -17.68
CA GLU A 195 5.12 -7.25 -17.72
C GLU A 195 6.47 -6.68 -17.26
N ASN A 196 7.24 -6.07 -18.17
CA ASN A 196 8.58 -5.54 -17.84
C ASN A 196 8.57 -4.30 -16.94
N LYS A 197 7.43 -3.60 -16.86
CA LYS A 197 7.25 -2.41 -16.02
C LYS A 197 7.09 -2.73 -14.52
N ILE A 198 6.97 -4.01 -14.18
CA ILE A 198 6.79 -4.46 -12.80
C ILE A 198 8.16 -4.76 -12.19
N PRO A 199 8.47 -4.23 -10.99
CA PRO A 199 9.75 -4.49 -10.33
C PRO A 199 10.04 -5.99 -10.20
N PRO A 200 11.24 -6.47 -10.57
CA PRO A 200 11.61 -7.88 -10.47
C PRO A 200 11.42 -8.46 -9.06
N ASP A 201 11.74 -7.68 -8.02
CA ASP A 201 11.60 -8.11 -6.62
C ASP A 201 10.14 -8.32 -6.21
N THR A 202 9.21 -7.52 -6.75
CA THR A 202 7.76 -7.73 -6.55
C THR A 202 7.30 -9.05 -7.18
N LYS A 203 7.80 -9.38 -8.39
CA LYS A 203 7.52 -10.68 -9.01
C LYS A 203 8.13 -11.83 -8.20
N ALA A 204 9.37 -11.67 -7.74
CA ALA A 204 10.06 -12.69 -6.95
C ALA A 204 9.34 -13.00 -5.63
N THR A 205 8.88 -11.97 -4.92
CA THR A 205 8.12 -12.14 -3.66
C THR A 205 6.74 -12.77 -3.87
N LEU A 206 6.05 -12.46 -4.98
CA LEU A 206 4.82 -13.17 -5.34
C LEU A 206 5.07 -14.64 -5.70
N LEU A 207 6.10 -14.91 -6.52
CA LEU A 207 6.49 -16.28 -6.86
C LEU A 207 6.90 -17.09 -5.63
N LEU A 208 7.50 -16.46 -4.62
CA LEU A 208 7.81 -17.10 -3.34
C LEU A 208 6.54 -17.58 -2.61
N LEU A 209 5.50 -16.75 -2.55
CA LEU A 209 4.20 -17.13 -1.99
C LEU A 209 3.56 -18.28 -2.78
N LEU A 210 3.60 -18.21 -4.12
CA LEU A 210 3.08 -19.28 -4.97
C LEU A 210 3.87 -20.58 -4.82
N THR A 211 5.19 -20.51 -4.66
CA THR A 211 6.04 -21.67 -4.40
C THR A 211 5.68 -22.31 -3.06
N PHE A 212 5.41 -21.50 -2.04
CA PHE A 212 4.91 -21.98 -0.75
C PHE A 212 3.59 -22.72 -0.91
N LEU A 213 2.61 -22.13 -1.61
CA LEU A 213 1.31 -22.77 -1.87
C LEU A 213 1.45 -24.09 -2.64
N ALA A 214 2.26 -24.12 -3.70
CA ALA A 214 2.47 -25.32 -4.51
C ALA A 214 3.07 -26.48 -3.70
N ARG A 215 3.99 -26.18 -2.77
CA ARG A 215 4.72 -27.19 -1.98
C ARG A 215 4.00 -27.63 -0.71
N GLN A 216 3.32 -26.72 -0.04
CA GLN A 216 2.75 -26.97 1.30
C GLN A 216 1.21 -27.09 1.28
N HIS A 217 0.55 -26.52 0.27
CA HIS A 217 -0.92 -26.45 0.16
C HIS A 217 -1.35 -26.85 -1.27
N THR A 218 -0.85 -27.99 -1.73
CA THR A 218 -0.92 -28.45 -3.12
C THR A 218 -2.35 -28.56 -3.67
N ASP A 219 -3.32 -28.99 -2.87
CA ASP A 219 -4.72 -29.10 -3.30
C ASP A 219 -5.34 -27.72 -3.59
N SER A 220 -5.16 -26.76 -2.67
CA SER A 220 -5.60 -25.38 -2.86
C SER A 220 -4.91 -24.72 -4.04
N PHE A 221 -3.60 -24.96 -4.21
CA PHE A 221 -2.85 -24.47 -5.36
C PHE A 221 -3.39 -25.01 -6.69
N HIS A 222 -3.59 -26.33 -6.82
CA HIS A 222 -4.12 -26.91 -8.06
C HIS A 222 -5.56 -26.50 -8.34
N SER A 223 -6.40 -26.39 -7.31
CA SER A 223 -7.76 -25.86 -7.46
C SER A 223 -7.76 -24.43 -7.98
N ALA A 224 -6.88 -23.57 -7.45
CA ALA A 224 -6.72 -22.20 -7.92
C ALA A 224 -6.16 -22.15 -9.35
N LEU A 225 -5.16 -22.99 -9.66
CA LEU A 225 -4.53 -23.05 -10.98
C LEU A 225 -5.53 -23.49 -12.06
N GLY A 226 -6.41 -24.46 -11.76
CA GLY A 226 -7.45 -24.92 -12.67
C GLY A 226 -8.53 -23.88 -13.00
N SER A 227 -8.58 -22.78 -12.25
CA SER A 227 -9.49 -21.66 -12.54
C SER A 227 -8.93 -20.66 -13.57
N LEU A 228 -7.63 -20.75 -13.89
CA LEU A 228 -6.98 -19.89 -14.87
C LEU A 228 -7.15 -20.43 -16.31
N PRO A 229 -7.05 -19.56 -17.33
CA PRO A 229 -6.87 -20.00 -18.72
C PRO A 229 -5.68 -20.95 -18.86
N GLY A 230 -5.82 -21.99 -19.71
CA GLY A 230 -4.83 -23.07 -19.80
C GLY A 230 -3.43 -22.62 -20.20
N ASP A 231 -3.32 -21.64 -21.09
CA ASP A 231 -2.06 -21.00 -21.48
C ASP A 231 -1.39 -20.30 -20.29
N LYS A 232 -2.17 -19.58 -19.49
CA LYS A 232 -1.69 -18.90 -18.27
C LYS A 232 -1.30 -19.86 -17.16
N ALA A 233 -2.04 -20.96 -16.99
CA ALA A 233 -1.67 -22.00 -16.04
C ALA A 233 -0.31 -22.64 -16.40
N GLN A 234 -0.09 -22.96 -17.68
CA GLN A 234 1.18 -23.52 -18.17
C GLN A 234 2.35 -22.55 -17.98
N GLU A 235 2.15 -21.26 -18.29
CA GLU A 235 3.16 -20.21 -18.09
C GLU A 235 3.60 -20.13 -16.62
N LEU A 236 2.65 -20.17 -15.70
CA LEU A 236 2.93 -20.16 -14.26
C LEU A 236 3.62 -21.44 -13.77
N GLN A 237 3.21 -22.61 -14.26
CA GLN A 237 3.87 -23.88 -13.90
C GLN A 237 5.33 -23.90 -14.34
N ALA A 238 5.62 -23.39 -15.55
CA ALA A 238 6.99 -23.27 -16.05
C ALA A 238 7.81 -22.30 -15.18
N ALA A 239 7.24 -21.15 -14.81
CA ALA A 239 7.91 -20.16 -13.95
C ALA A 239 8.22 -20.68 -12.54
N LEU A 240 7.42 -21.61 -12.02
CA LEU A 240 7.60 -22.25 -10.71
C LEU A 240 8.48 -23.51 -10.75
N GLY A 241 8.91 -23.96 -11.94
CA GLY A 241 9.69 -25.18 -12.11
C GLY A 241 8.90 -26.45 -11.78
N LEU A 242 7.59 -26.45 -12.07
CA LEU A 242 6.66 -27.55 -11.80
C LEU A 242 6.34 -28.39 -13.06
N THR A 243 6.95 -28.07 -14.19
CA THR A 243 6.87 -28.81 -15.47
C THR A 243 8.02 -29.77 -15.65
#